data_AF-A0A429X8P7-F1
#
_entry.id   AF-A0A429X8P7-F1
#
_cell.length_a   1.000
_cell.length_b   1.000
_cell.length_c   1.000
_cell.angle_alpha   90.00
_cell.angle_beta   90.00
_cell.angle_gamma   90.00
#
_symmetry.space_group_name_H-M   'P 1'
#
loop_
_entity.id
_entity.type
_entity.pdbx_description
1 polymer ?
#
loop_
_entity_poly.entity_id
_entity_poly.type
_entity_poly.pdbx_seq_one_letter_code
_entity_poly.pdbx_strand_id
1 'polypeptide(L)'
;MNKKMLTYGLFVGGAVGAAAALLYAPLSGKELRKQMRESKDEWIKIASEFKENATELKESVTKLSHDGKEIIKELATDVKMAVEEWQHEIEPTKEAMQTEIKNIQKTIAELENKLEEGKGVIRPS
;
A
#
# COMPACT_ATOMS: atom_id res chain seq x y z
N MET A 1 -4.04 -6.40 19.32
CA MET A 1 -2.67 -6.96 19.40
C MET A 1 -2.58 -7.95 20.55
N ASN A 2 -2.14 -9.18 20.28
CA ASN A 2 -1.95 -10.19 21.32
C ASN A 2 -0.71 -9.86 22.16
N LYS A 3 -0.91 -9.32 23.37
CA LYS A 3 0.16 -8.99 24.34
C LYS A 3 1.11 -10.17 24.58
N LYS A 4 0.61 -11.40 24.45
CA LYS A 4 1.37 -12.65 24.57
C LYS A 4 2.53 -12.75 23.56
N MET A 5 2.32 -12.40 22.28
CA MET A 5 3.40 -12.49 21.28
C MET A 5 4.52 -11.47 21.54
N LEU A 6 4.17 -10.27 21.99
CA LEU A 6 5.17 -9.24 22.33
C LEU A 6 6.02 -9.66 23.53
N THR A 7 5.40 -10.24 24.57
CA THR A 7 6.15 -10.72 25.73
C THR A 7 7.08 -11.86 25.36
N TYR A 8 6.62 -12.83 24.55
CA TYR A 8 7.49 -13.92 24.08
C TYR A 8 8.66 -13.41 23.23
N GLY A 9 8.41 -12.45 22.33
CA GLY A 9 9.47 -11.81 21.54
C GLY A 9 10.50 -11.09 22.41
N LEU A 10 10.05 -10.36 23.44
CA LEU A 10 10.93 -9.68 24.40
C LEU A 10 11.79 -10.68 25.19
N PHE A 11 11.21 -11.80 25.64
CA PHE A 11 11.96 -12.82 26.38
C PHE A 11 13.01 -13.50 25.53
N VAL A 12 12.65 -13.94 24.32
CA VAL A 12 13.58 -14.63 23.42
C VAL A 12 14.68 -13.66 22.96
N GLY A 13 14.31 -12.45 22.53
CA GLY A 13 15.26 -11.43 22.12
C GLY A 13 16.15 -10.96 23.26
N GLY A 14 15.58 -10.78 24.45
CA GLY A 14 16.32 -10.41 25.66
C GLY A 14 17.32 -11.50 26.09
N ALA A 15 16.93 -12.77 26.04
CA ALA A 15 17.82 -13.88 26.38
C ALA A 15 18.99 -14.01 25.40
N VAL A 16 18.71 -13.96 24.10
CA VAL A 16 19.76 -14.02 23.06
C VAL A 16 20.67 -12.79 23.14
N GLY A 17 20.10 -11.59 23.33
CA GLY A 17 20.85 -10.34 23.47
C GLY A 17 21.73 -10.33 24.71
N ALA A 18 21.22 -10.80 25.86
CA ALA A 18 22.01 -10.93 27.08
C ALA A 18 23.15 -11.94 26.92
N ALA A 19 22.89 -13.09 26.32
CA ALA A 19 23.94 -14.09 26.04
C ALA A 19 25.02 -13.52 25.11
N ALA A 20 24.62 -12.84 24.03
CA ALA A 20 25.56 -12.17 23.13
C ALA A 20 26.35 -11.06 23.84
N ALA A 21 25.68 -10.23 24.65
CA ALA A 21 26.34 -9.18 25.42
C ALA A 21 27.35 -9.75 26.42
N LEU A 22 27.03 -10.86 27.09
CA LEU A 22 27.97 -11.53 28.00
C LEU A 22 29.17 -12.12 27.28
N LEU A 23 29.01 -12.63 26.05
CA LEU A 23 30.12 -13.14 25.23
C LEU A 23 31.01 -12.02 24.68
N TYR A 24 30.43 -10.85 24.38
CA TYR A 24 31.13 -9.74 23.73
C TYR A 24 31.61 -8.64 24.69
N ALA A 25 31.11 -8.60 25.93
CA ALA A 25 31.44 -7.54 26.88
C ALA A 25 32.92 -7.65 27.34
N PRO A 26 33.75 -6.62 27.13
CA PRO A 26 35.17 -6.63 27.53
C PRO A 26 35.41 -6.35 29.03
N LEU A 27 34.35 -6.25 29.85
CA LEU A 27 34.40 -5.82 31.25
C LEU A 27 34.36 -6.99 32.23
N SER A 28 35.28 -7.01 33.20
CA SER A 28 35.20 -7.98 34.31
C SER A 28 33.99 -7.70 35.21
N GLY A 29 33.38 -8.76 35.77
CA GLY A 29 32.20 -8.59 36.64
C GLY A 29 32.43 -7.73 37.89
N LYS A 30 33.68 -7.56 38.32
CA LYS A 30 34.07 -6.63 39.41
C LYS A 30 33.94 -5.18 38.96
N GLU A 31 34.43 -4.86 37.76
CA GLU A 31 34.35 -3.54 37.16
C GLU A 31 32.89 -3.15 36.88
N LEU A 32 32.09 -4.10 36.37
CA LEU A 32 30.67 -3.91 36.12
C LEU A 32 29.92 -3.54 37.40
N ARG A 33 30.16 -4.26 38.51
CA ARG A 33 29.53 -3.94 39.80
C ARG A 33 29.97 -2.59 40.37
N LYS A 34 31.24 -2.21 40.15
CA LYS A 34 31.78 -0.92 40.57
C LYS A 34 31.12 0.22 39.79
N GLN A 35 31.12 0.13 38.46
CA GLN A 35 30.46 1.11 37.58
C GLN A 35 28.96 1.19 37.85
N MET A 36 28.29 0.08 38.11
CA MET A 36 26.85 0.10 38.43
C MET A 36 26.54 0.80 39.76
N ARG A 37 27.46 0.79 40.71
CA ARG A 37 27.34 1.58 41.95
C ARG A 37 27.64 3.06 41.72
N GLU A 38 28.63 3.36 40.89
CA GLU A 38 29.09 4.73 40.63
C GLU A 38 28.16 5.50 39.66
N SER A 39 27.63 4.84 38.63
CA SER A 39 26.80 5.44 37.58
C SER A 39 25.29 5.31 37.83
N LYS A 40 24.84 4.84 38.99
CA LYS A 40 23.40 4.54 39.23
C LYS A 40 22.49 5.72 38.85
N ASP A 41 22.88 6.95 39.18
CA ASP A 41 22.12 8.15 38.87
C ASP A 41 22.15 8.48 37.36
N GLU A 42 23.24 8.18 36.67
CA GLU A 42 23.33 8.28 35.21
C GLU A 42 22.41 7.26 34.53
N TRP A 43 22.37 6.02 35.02
CA TRP A 43 21.44 4.99 34.54
C TRP A 43 19.98 5.41 34.70
N ILE A 44 19.64 6.09 35.81
CA ILE A 44 18.29 6.63 36.03
C ILE A 44 17.96 7.72 35.01
N LYS A 45 18.90 8.65 34.74
CA LYS A 45 18.73 9.69 33.71
C LYS A 45 18.55 9.08 32.33
N ILE A 46 19.43 8.16 31.93
CA ILE A 46 19.36 7.47 30.64
C ILE A 46 18.03 6.73 30.49
N ALA A 47 17.55 6.06 31.54
CA ALA A 47 16.26 5.38 31.52
C ALA A 47 15.08 6.36 31.37
N SER A 48 15.17 7.54 32.00
CA SER A 48 14.16 8.60 31.86
C SER A 48 14.13 9.15 30.44
N GLU A 49 15.29 9.51 29.88
CA GLU A 49 15.44 9.99 28.52
C GLU A 49 14.97 8.96 27.49
N PHE A 50 15.33 7.68 27.69
CA PHE A 50 14.86 6.60 26.83
C PHE A 50 13.33 6.46 26.88
N LYS A 51 12.73 6.59 28.07
CA LYS A 51 11.28 6.53 28.22
C LYS A 51 10.58 7.69 27.50
N GLU A 52 11.14 8.89 27.59
CA GLU A 52 10.63 10.07 26.87
C GLU A 52 10.70 9.86 25.35
N ASN A 53 11.88 9.49 24.85
CA ASN A 53 12.10 9.20 23.42
C ASN A 53 11.19 8.06 22.91
N ALA A 54 11.01 7.01 23.69
CA ALA A 54 10.12 5.90 23.34
C ALA A 54 8.64 6.33 23.32
N THR A 55 8.26 7.27 24.19
CA THR A 55 6.90 7.83 24.21
C THR A 55 6.66 8.69 22.98
N GLU A 56 7.60 9.57 22.63
CA GLU A 56 7.54 10.41 21.43
C GLU A 56 7.51 9.57 20.14
N LEU A 57 8.34 8.52 20.07
CA LEU A 57 8.32 7.59 18.93
C LEU A 57 6.97 6.88 18.83
N LYS A 58 6.41 6.42 19.95
CA LYS A 58 5.10 5.78 19.96
C LYS A 58 4.01 6.73 19.47
N GLU A 59 4.02 7.98 19.91
CA GLU A 59 3.08 9.00 19.46
C GLU A 59 3.24 9.27 17.96
N SER A 60 4.47 9.44 17.48
CA SER A 60 4.78 9.64 16.05
C SER A 60 4.29 8.47 15.19
N VAL A 61 4.55 7.23 15.61
CA VAL A 61 4.07 6.03 14.91
C VAL A 61 2.55 5.93 14.94
N THR A 62 1.93 6.28 16.07
CA THR A 62 0.47 6.25 16.20
C THR A 62 -0.18 7.28 15.28
N LYS A 63 0.36 8.50 15.26
CA LYS A 63 -0.08 9.58 14.38
C LYS A 63 0.11 9.22 12.91
N LEU A 64 1.31 8.79 12.51
CA LEU A 64 1.58 8.34 11.14
C LEU A 64 0.67 7.19 10.71
N SER A 65 0.39 6.24 11.61
CA SER A 65 -0.52 5.12 11.33
C SER A 65 -1.98 5.57 11.22
N HIS A 66 -2.36 6.66 11.89
CA HIS A 66 -3.70 7.22 11.82
C HIS A 66 -3.86 8.04 10.53
N ASP A 67 -2.99 9.04 10.35
CA ASP A 67 -2.97 9.94 9.19
C ASP A 67 -2.79 9.13 7.90
N GLY A 68 -1.89 8.14 7.89
CA GLY A 68 -1.69 7.27 6.73
C GLY A 68 -2.91 6.42 6.36
N LYS A 69 -3.71 5.99 7.34
CA LYS A 69 -4.98 5.27 7.05
C LYS A 69 -6.02 6.19 6.44
N GLU A 70 -6.10 7.43 6.92
CA GLU A 70 -7.03 8.43 6.41
C GLU A 70 -6.68 8.81 4.97
N ILE A 71 -5.40 9.11 4.70
CA ILE A 71 -4.89 9.41 3.35
C ILE A 71 -5.17 8.26 2.37
N ILE A 72 -4.89 7.01 2.76
CA ILE A 72 -5.15 5.85 1.88
C ILE A 72 -6.65 5.71 1.58
N LYS A 73 -7.52 5.98 2.57
CA LYS A 73 -8.97 5.88 2.40
C LYS A 73 -9.51 6.98 1.49
N GLU A 74 -9.00 8.20 1.62
CA GLU A 74 -9.35 9.33 0.76
C GLU A 74 -8.93 9.05 -0.69
N LEU A 75 -7.66 8.67 -0.91
CA LEU A 75 -7.16 8.29 -2.23
C LEU A 75 -7.95 7.15 -2.87
N ALA A 76 -8.31 6.12 -2.09
CA ALA A 76 -9.12 5.02 -2.61
C ALA A 76 -10.52 5.48 -3.03
N THR A 77 -11.09 6.46 -2.33
CA THR A 77 -12.38 7.06 -2.66
C THR A 77 -12.28 7.89 -3.94
N ASP A 78 -11.26 8.74 -4.06
CA ASP A 78 -11.04 9.58 -5.24
C ASP A 78 -10.81 8.74 -6.50
N VAL A 79 -9.99 7.69 -6.39
CA VAL A 79 -9.77 6.75 -7.50
C VAL A 79 -11.08 6.07 -7.90
N LYS A 80 -11.90 5.66 -6.93
CA LYS A 80 -13.21 5.04 -7.22
C LYS A 80 -14.12 6.01 -7.96
N MET A 81 -14.21 7.26 -7.53
CA MET A 81 -15.01 8.28 -8.20
C MET A 81 -14.52 8.55 -9.61
N ALA A 82 -13.21 8.71 -9.82
CA ALA A 82 -12.63 8.93 -11.14
C ALA A 82 -12.92 7.76 -12.10
N VAL A 83 -12.88 6.52 -11.61
CA VAL A 83 -13.23 5.34 -12.41
C VAL A 83 -14.72 5.29 -12.74
N GLU A 84 -15.60 5.60 -11.77
CA GLU A 84 -17.04 5.66 -11.99
C GLU A 84 -17.43 6.75 -13.00
N GLU A 85 -16.82 7.93 -12.90
CA GLU A 85 -17.02 9.04 -13.82
C GLU A 85 -16.57 8.68 -15.24
N TRP A 86 -15.37 8.10 -15.36
CA TRP A 86 -14.86 7.61 -16.64
C TRP A 86 -15.75 6.55 -17.29
N GLN A 87 -16.26 5.60 -16.50
CA GLN A 87 -17.23 4.62 -16.98
C GLN A 87 -18.52 5.29 -17.45
N HIS A 88 -19.04 6.24 -16.67
CA HIS A 88 -20.29 6.94 -17.00
C HIS A 88 -20.17 7.75 -18.31
N GLU A 89 -19.03 8.39 -18.55
CA GLU A 89 -18.78 9.15 -19.79
C GLU A 89 -18.55 8.25 -21.02
N ILE A 90 -17.87 7.11 -20.85
CA ILE A 90 -17.54 6.22 -21.97
C ILE A 90 -18.70 5.31 -22.36
N GLU A 91 -19.58 4.91 -21.43
CA GLU A 91 -20.71 4.03 -21.74
C GLU A 91 -21.61 4.53 -22.90
N PRO A 92 -22.12 5.80 -22.89
CA PRO A 92 -22.93 6.31 -24.00
C PRO A 92 -22.12 6.47 -25.29
N THR A 93 -20.84 6.81 -25.17
CA THR A 93 -19.93 6.97 -26.32
C THR A 93 -19.67 5.62 -27.01
N LYS A 94 -19.55 4.55 -26.24
CA LYS A 94 -19.40 3.18 -26.73
C LYS A 94 -20.65 2.68 -27.46
N GLU A 95 -21.84 2.94 -26.92
CA GLU A 95 -23.11 2.57 -27.58
C GLU A 95 -23.33 3.34 -28.89
N ALA A 96 -23.01 4.64 -28.89
CA ALA A 96 -23.06 5.47 -30.09
C ALA A 96 -22.09 4.96 -31.18
N MET A 97 -20.85 4.64 -30.81
CA MET A 97 -19.87 4.06 -31.74
C MET A 97 -20.31 2.70 -32.30
N GLN A 98 -20.89 1.82 -31.49
CA GLN A 98 -21.42 0.53 -31.98
C GLN A 98 -22.55 0.71 -32.98
N THR A 99 -23.42 1.69 -32.74
CA THR A 99 -24.53 2.03 -33.64
C THR A 99 -24.01 2.54 -34.98
N GLU A 100 -23.03 3.45 -34.97
CA GLU A 100 -22.40 3.96 -36.19
C GLU A 100 -21.68 2.86 -36.98
N ILE A 101 -20.92 1.98 -36.31
CA ILE A 101 -20.28 0.83 -36.97
C ILE A 101 -21.31 -0.09 -37.64
N LYS A 102 -22.43 -0.36 -36.97
CA LYS A 102 -23.51 -1.19 -37.52
C LYS A 102 -24.17 -0.55 -38.74
N ASN A 103 -24.37 0.76 -38.72
CA ASN A 103 -24.91 1.51 -39.85
C ASN A 103 -23.96 1.48 -41.05
N ILE A 104 -22.66 1.70 -40.84
CA ILE A 104 -21.65 1.61 -41.89
C ILE A 104 -21.64 0.21 -42.53
N GLN A 105 -21.66 -0.85 -41.72
CA GLN A 105 -21.74 -2.23 -42.24
C GLN A 105 -22.99 -2.46 -43.09
N LYS A 106 -24.14 -1.93 -42.66
CA LYS A 106 -25.38 -2.01 -43.43
C LYS A 106 -25.27 -1.28 -44.77
N THR A 107 -24.70 -0.08 -44.78
CA THR A 107 -24.48 0.67 -46.03
C THR A 107 -23.52 -0.04 -46.98
N ILE A 108 -22.44 -0.65 -46.48
CA ILE A 108 -21.53 -1.46 -47.29
C ILE A 108 -22.27 -2.65 -47.92
N ALA A 109 -23.07 -3.38 -47.14
CA ALA A 109 -23.85 -4.52 -47.64
C ALA A 109 -24.91 -4.12 -48.68
N GLU A 110 -25.55 -2.95 -48.50
CA GLU A 110 -26.49 -2.41 -49.49
C GLU A 110 -25.79 -1.98 -50.79
N LEU A 111 -24.57 -1.43 -50.69
CA LEU A 111 -23.75 -1.07 -51.86
C LEU A 111 -23.28 -2.32 -52.61
N GLU A 112 -22.87 -3.38 -51.91
CA GLU A 112 -22.50 -4.66 -52.53
C GLU A 112 -23.66 -5.28 -53.30
N ASN A 113 -24.85 -5.37 -52.69
CA ASN A 113 -26.05 -5.88 -53.38
C ASN A 113 -26.40 -5.08 -54.65
N LYS A 114 -26.37 -3.74 -54.58
CA LYS A 114 -26.64 -2.88 -55.74
C LYS A 114 -25.58 -3.03 -56.85
N LEU A 115 -24.32 -3.26 -56.48
CA LEU A 115 -23.24 -3.51 -57.44
C LEU A 115 -23.35 -4.89 -58.09
N GLU A 116 -23.83 -5.91 -57.37
CA GLU A 116 -24.11 -7.23 -57.93
C GLU A 116 -25.33 -7.21 -58.87
N GLU A 117 -26.41 -6.52 -58.50
CA GLU A 117 -27.58 -6.29 -59.35
C GLU A 117 -27.19 -5.53 -60.64
N GLY A 118 -26.35 -4.49 -60.54
CA GLY A 118 -25.85 -3.74 -61.69
C GLY A 118 -24.95 -4.56 -62.63
N LYS A 119 -24.16 -5.50 -62.10
CA LYS A 119 -23.33 -6.42 -62.91
C LYS A 119 -24.14 -7.47 -63.66
N GLY A 120 -25.34 -7.82 -63.18
CA GLY A 120 -26.27 -8.72 -63.88
C GLY A 120 -26.91 -8.10 -65.14
N VAL A 121 -26.94 -6.77 -65.24
CA VAL A 121 -27.60 -6.04 -66.35
C VAL A 121 -26.66 -5.77 -67.54
N ILE A 122 -25.33 -5.90 -67.39
CA ILE A 122 -24.33 -5.65 -68.47
C ILE A 122 -23.80 -6.95 -69.13
N ARG A 123 -24.58 -8.02 -69.16
CA ARG A 123 -24.37 -9.10 -70.16
C ARG A 123 -25.57 -9.21 -71.10
N PRO A 124 -25.60 -8.44 -72.19
CA PRO A 124 -26.32 -8.87 -73.37
C PRO A 124 -25.54 -10.01 -74.06
N SER A 125 -26.33 -10.86 -74.69
CA SER A 125 -26.07 -12.03 -75.55
C SER A 125 -24.71 -12.16 -76.20
#